data_AF-A0AAW2S6L5-F1
#
_entry.id   AF-A0AAW2S6L5-F1
#
_cell.length_a   1.000
_cell.length_b   1.000
_cell.length_c   1.000
_cell.angle_alpha   90.00
_cell.angle_beta   90.00
_cell.angle_gamma   90.00
#
_symmetry.space_group_name_H-M   'P 1'
#
loop_
_entity.id
_entity.type
_entity.pdbx_description
1 polymer ?
#
loop_
_entity_poly.entity_id
_entity_poly.type
_entity_poly.pdbx_seq_one_letter_code
_entity_poly.pdbx_strand_id
1 'polypeptide(L)' 'MEPLPPLPLSSPPSGGGSPLQLEECIEEVLKLTLISSIQGKVHTGLSNEYCANLLRDDPSDPLPTNNGTTRSF' A
#
# COMPACT_ATOMS: atom_id res chain seq x y z
N MET A 1 19.42 23.53 -43.59
CA MET A 1 19.63 23.17 -42.17
C MET A 1 18.25 22.94 -41.58
N GLU A 2 17.75 21.71 -41.68
CA GLU A 2 16.40 21.40 -41.17
C GLU A 2 16.47 21.18 -39.66
N PRO A 3 15.55 21.77 -38.86
CA PRO A 3 15.58 21.64 -37.41
C PRO A 3 15.19 20.22 -37.00
N LEU A 4 15.92 19.66 -36.03
CA LEU A 4 15.64 18.35 -35.44
C LEU A 4 14.22 18.31 -34.84
N PRO A 5 13.51 17.16 -34.93
CA PRO A 5 12.19 17.02 -34.34
C PRO A 5 12.28 17.15 -32.80
N PRO A 6 11.24 17.72 -32.15
CA PRO A 6 11.22 17.86 -30.71
C PRO A 6 11.25 16.48 -30.04
N LEU A 7 12.21 16.28 -29.13
CA LEU A 7 12.25 15.11 -28.26
C LEU A 7 10.95 15.04 -27.44
N PRO A 8 10.42 13.84 -27.13
CA PRO A 8 9.29 13.73 -26.22
C PRO A 8 9.73 14.22 -24.85
N LEU A 9 9.21 15.38 -24.42
CA LEU A 9 9.32 15.86 -23.05
C LEU A 9 8.75 14.76 -22.17
N SER A 10 9.62 14.08 -21.42
CA SER A 10 9.20 13.16 -20.37
C SER A 10 8.50 14.00 -19.32
N SER A 11 7.18 14.08 -19.38
CA SER A 11 6.38 14.67 -18.31
C SER A 11 6.85 14.04 -17.00
N PRO A 12 7.07 14.82 -15.93
CA PRO A 12 7.33 14.23 -14.62
C PRO A 12 6.16 13.29 -14.31
N PRO A 13 6.39 12.15 -13.62
CA PRO A 13 5.30 11.25 -13.25
C PRO A 13 4.26 12.09 -12.52
N SER A 14 3.17 12.39 -13.22
CA SER A 14 2.06 13.15 -12.68
C SER A 14 1.56 12.28 -11.53
N GLY A 15 1.71 12.79 -10.30
CA GLY A 15 1.41 12.11 -9.05
C GLY A 15 -0.08 11.84 -8.87
N GLY A 16 -0.69 11.14 -9.82
CA GLY A 16 -1.99 10.51 -9.69
C GLY A 16 -1.79 9.14 -9.07
N GLY A 17 -1.54 9.10 -7.75
CA GLY A 17 -1.72 7.86 -7.01
C GLY A 17 -3.15 7.40 -7.22
N SER A 18 -3.34 6.21 -7.80
CA SER A 18 -4.65 5.60 -7.90
C SER A 18 -5.26 5.48 -6.48
N PRO A 19 -6.58 5.57 -6.31
CA PRO A 19 -7.22 5.37 -5.00
C PRO A 19 -6.78 4.06 -4.32
N LEU A 20 -6.48 3.04 -5.14
CA LEU A 20 -5.93 1.75 -4.72
C LEU A 20 -4.56 1.88 -4.00
N GLN A 21 -3.69 2.80 -4.42
CA GLN A 21 -2.40 3.02 -3.76
C GLN A 21 -2.53 3.62 -2.36
N LEU A 22 -3.54 4.47 -2.13
CA LEU A 22 -3.77 5.03 -0.79
C LEU A 22 -4.28 3.97 0.17
N GLU A 23 -5.18 3.10 -0.30
CA GLU A 23 -5.70 1.98 0.48
C GLU A 23 -4.57 1.03 0.91
N GLU A 24 -3.74 0.57 -0.02
CA GLU A 24 -2.58 -0.29 0.29
C GLU A 24 -1.59 0.43 1.21
N CYS A 25 -1.38 1.74 1.02
CA CYS A 25 -0.51 2.52 1.90
C CYS A 25 -1.05 2.59 3.33
N ILE A 26 -2.36 2.81 3.50
CA ILE A 26 -3.00 2.84 4.82
C ILE A 26 -2.86 1.46 5.49
N GLU A 27 -3.11 0.38 4.75
CA GLU A 27 -2.99 -0.98 5.27
C GLU A 27 -1.57 -1.27 5.77
N GLU A 28 -0.54 -0.97 4.98
CA GLU A 28 0.86 -1.16 5.36
C GLU A 28 1.26 -0.31 6.58
N VAL A 29 0.80 0.94 6.64
CA VAL A 29 1.05 1.81 7.80
C VAL A 29 0.41 1.24 9.07
N LEU A 30 -0.82 0.72 8.97
CA LEU A 30 -1.51 0.08 10.09
C LEU A 30 -0.75 -1.17 10.55
N LYS A 31 -0.35 -2.05 9.62
CA LYS A 31 0.44 -3.25 9.93
C LYS A 31 1.74 -2.89 10.64
N LEU A 32 2.52 -1.95 10.10
CA LEU A 32 3.77 -1.48 10.70
C LEU A 32 3.56 -0.89 12.10
N THR A 33 2.47 -0.15 12.30
CA THR A 33 2.12 0.43 13.60
C THR A 33 1.79 -0.65 14.62
N LEU A 34 0.99 -1.65 14.25
CA LEU A 34 0.63 -2.76 15.13
C LEU A 34 1.86 -3.60 15.50
N ILE A 35 2.74 -3.92 14.53
CA ILE A 35 4.00 -4.63 14.78
C ILE A 35 4.89 -3.82 15.73
N SER A 36 5.02 -2.52 15.49
CA SER A 36 5.81 -1.62 16.35
C SER A 36 5.23 -1.55 17.76
N SER A 37 3.92 -1.64 17.91
CA SER A 37 3.24 -1.71 19.20
C SER A 37 3.61 -2.97 19.97
N ILE A 38 3.53 -4.13 19.33
CA ILE A 38 3.88 -5.44 19.93
C ILE A 38 5.36 -5.46 20.35
N GLN A 39 6.23 -4.81 19.57
CA GLN A 39 7.66 -4.67 19.87
C GLN A 39 7.96 -3.62 20.95
N GLY A 40 6.95 -2.91 21.47
CA GLY A 40 7.13 -1.87 22.48
C GLY A 40 7.78 -0.58 21.95
N LYS A 41 7.80 -0.38 20.63
CA LYS A 41 8.40 0.80 19.97
C LYS A 41 7.41 1.95 19.82
N VAL A 42 6.11 1.64 19.80
CA VAL A 42 5.00 2.61 19.72
C VAL A 42 3.97 2.24 20.77
N HIS A 43 3.40 3.23 21.47
CA HIS A 43 2.31 2.99 22.41
C HIS A 43 0.98 3.35 21.76
N THR A 44 0.18 2.34 21.43
CA THR A 44 -1.14 2.51 20.79
C THR A 44 -2.30 2.55 21.79
N GLY A 45 -2.06 2.21 23.07
CA GLY A 45 -3.11 2.04 24.07
C GLY A 45 -3.88 0.72 23.95
N LEU A 46 -3.45 -0.17 23.06
CA LEU A 46 -4.02 -1.50 22.84
C LEU A 46 -3.12 -2.57 23.46
N SER A 47 -3.71 -3.69 23.86
CA SER A 47 -2.98 -4.86 24.32
C SER A 47 -2.21 -5.54 23.17
N ASN A 48 -1.03 -6.10 23.46
CA ASN A 48 -0.24 -6.82 22.46
C ASN A 48 -1.01 -7.98 21.80
N GLU A 49 -1.83 -8.70 22.57
CA GLU A 49 -2.69 -9.77 22.05
C GLU A 49 -3.72 -9.24 21.04
N TYR A 50 -4.30 -8.08 21.34
CA TYR A 50 -5.27 -7.44 20.45
C TYR A 50 -4.60 -7.00 19.14
N CYS A 51 -3.43 -6.36 19.22
CA CYS A 51 -2.65 -6.01 18.03
C CYS A 51 -2.24 -7.23 17.21
N ALA A 52 -1.85 -8.33 17.86
CA ALA A 52 -1.48 -9.57 17.18
C ALA A 52 -2.68 -10.20 16.46
N ASN A 53 -3.87 -10.16 17.06
CA ASN A 53 -5.09 -10.66 16.42
C ASN A 53 -5.53 -9.81 15.22
N LEU A 54 -5.38 -8.48 15.26
CA LEU A 54 -5.64 -7.59 14.12
C LEU A 54 -4.74 -7.85 12.91
N LEU A 55 -3.54 -8.39 13.13
CA LEU A 55 -2.59 -8.75 12.06
C LEU A 55 -2.90 -10.10 11.40
N ARG A 56 -3.88 -10.85 11.92
CA ARG A 56 -4.26 -12.14 11.37
C ARG A 56 -5.15 -11.92 10.17
N ASP A 57 -4.87 -12.65 9.09
CA ASP A 57 -5.73 -12.71 7.92
C ASP A 57 -7.07 -13.34 8.32
N ASP A 58 -8.17 -12.63 8.09
CA ASP A 58 -9.51 -13.16 8.35
C ASP A 58 -9.98 -13.94 7.12
N PRO A 59 -10.14 -15.27 7.22
CA PRO A 59 -10.51 -16.10 6.07
C PRO A 59 -11.96 -15.88 5.60
N SER A 60 -12.76 -15.10 6.34
CA SER A 60 -14.12 -14.72 5.97
C SER A 60 -14.20 -13.30 5.39
N ASP A 61 -13.10 -12.55 5.32
CA ASP A 61 -13.10 -11.23 4.71
C ASP A 61 -13.27 -11.36 3.19
N PRO A 62 -14.32 -10.76 2.61
CA PRO A 62 -14.60 -10.86 1.18
C PRO A 62 -13.73 -9.94 0.33
N LEU A 63 -12.83 -9.14 0.92
CA LEU A 63 -11.92 -8.31 0.13
C LEU A 63 -10.96 -9.23 -0.62
N PRO A 64 -10.89 -9.12 -1.96
CA PRO A 64 -9.89 -9.84 -2.70
C PRO A 64 -8.53 -9.30 -2.26
N THR A 65 -7.74 -10.12 -1.57
CA THR A 65 -6.29 -10.02 -1.67
C THR A 65 -5.99 -9.95 -3.16
N ASN A 66 -5.58 -8.79 -3.66
CA ASN A 66 -5.28 -8.57 -5.07
C ASN A 66 -4.13 -9.51 -5.43
N ASN A 67 -4.51 -10.70 -5.88
CA ASN A 67 -3.61 -11.68 -6.39
C ASN A 67 -2.99 -11.10 -7.67
N GLY A 68 -1.69 -11.32 -7.81
CA GLY A 68 -0.94 -10.76 -8.91
C GLY A 68 -1.62 -11.00 -10.25
N THR A 69 -1.70 -9.92 -11.04
CA THR A 69 -1.53 -9.92 -12.49
C THR A 69 -2.24 -11.04 -13.23
N THR A 70 -3.45 -10.78 -13.72
CA THR A 70 -3.83 -11.31 -15.03
C THR A 70 -4.25 -10.14 -15.92
N ARG A 71 -3.25 -9.51 -16.54
CA ARG A 71 -3.47 -8.79 -17.79
C ARG A 71 -3.65 -9.85 -18.87
N SER A 72 -4.87 -10.03 -19.36
CA SER A 72 -5.12 -10.68 -20.64
C SER A 72 -5.50 -9.62 -21.66
N PHE A 73 -4.76 -9.64 -22.78
CA PHE A 73 -4.94 -8.82 -23.97
C PHE A 73 -6.20 -9.19 -24.74
#